data_AF-A0A2V6CQ59-F1
#
_entry.id   AF-A0A2V6CQ59-F1
#
_cell.length_a   1.000
_cell.length_b   1.000
_cell.length_c   1.000
_cell.angle_alpha   90.00
_cell.angle_beta   90.00
_cell.angle_gamma   90.00
#
_symmetry.space_group_name_H-M   'P 1'
#
loop_
_entity.id
_entity.type
_entity.pdbx_description
1 polymer ?
#
loop_
_entity_poly.entity_id
_entity_poly.type
_entity_poly.pdbx_seq_one_letter_code
_entity_poly.pdbx_strand_id
1 'polypeptide(L)'
;ARWVGQKLVIRIVRSLTPASVGQLNDKFADLLRRGSIVQGKALPQERNEPEILSLPRLILCPHRRSFGRFRQLLDAINRAECA
;
A
#
# COMPACT_ATOMS: atom_id res chain seq x y z
N ALA A 1 6.55 3.78 -5.41
CA ALA A 1 6.31 3.65 -3.95
C ALA A 1 7.46 4.31 -3.19
N ARG A 2 7.26 4.74 -1.95
CA ARG A 2 8.32 5.35 -1.11
C ARG A 2 8.30 4.82 0.31
N TRP A 3 9.44 4.89 0.99
CA TRP A 3 9.53 4.61 2.42
C TRP A 3 9.37 5.88 3.24
N VAL A 4 8.54 5.81 4.28
CA VAL A 4 8.39 6.86 5.31
C VAL A 4 8.63 6.22 6.67
N GLY A 5 9.87 6.34 7.16
CA GLY A 5 10.33 5.59 8.33
C GLY A 5 10.26 4.07 8.09
N GLN A 6 9.41 3.38 8.85
CA GLN A 6 9.16 1.93 8.72
C GLN A 6 7.95 1.60 7.83
N LYS A 7 7.25 2.61 7.31
CA LYS A 7 6.07 2.43 6.45
C LYS A 7 6.51 2.41 4.98
N LEU A 8 6.03 1.42 4.24
CA LEU A 8 6.01 1.46 2.79
C LEU A 8 4.70 2.12 2.36
N VAL A 9 4.82 3.15 1.52
CA VAL A 9 3.69 3.89 0.97
C VAL A 9 3.64 3.62 -0.53
N ILE A 10 2.61 2.90 -0.95
CA ILE A 10 2.33 2.58 -2.35
C ILE A 10 1.26 3.55 -2.82
N ARG A 11 1.57 4.34 -3.84
CA ARG A 11 0.60 5.23 -4.49
C ARG A 11 -0.16 4.43 -5.54
N ILE A 12 -1.49 4.56 -5.55
CA ILE A 12 -2.38 3.90 -6.51
C ILE A 12 -3.25 4.95 -7.20
N VAL A 13 -3.71 4.67 -8.41
CA VAL A 13 -4.47 5.63 -9.23
C VAL A 13 -5.94 5.70 -8.81
N ARG A 14 -6.50 4.56 -8.38
CA ARG A 14 -7.89 4.43 -7.93
C ARG A 14 -7.92 3.84 -6.52
N SER A 15 -8.87 4.28 -5.70
CA SER A 15 -9.11 3.69 -4.39
C SER A 15 -9.63 2.27 -4.56
N LEU A 16 -9.12 1.34 -3.75
CA LEU A 16 -9.64 -0.02 -3.66
C LEU A 16 -10.89 -0.07 -2.78
N THR A 17 -11.77 -1.05 -3.04
CA THR A 17 -12.91 -1.32 -2.16
C THR A 17 -12.45 -1.83 -0.79
N PRO A 18 -13.22 -1.61 0.30
CA PRO A 18 -12.87 -2.15 1.62
C PRO A 18 -12.68 -3.68 1.62
N ALA A 19 -13.50 -4.39 0.83
CA ALA A 19 -13.38 -5.84 0.65
C ALA A 19 -12.04 -6.24 0.01
N SER A 20 -11.61 -5.53 -1.03
CA SER A 20 -10.30 -5.74 -1.67
C SER A 20 -9.14 -5.49 -0.71
N VAL A 21 -9.22 -4.44 0.11
CA VAL A 21 -8.21 -4.17 1.14
C VAL A 21 -8.17 -5.30 2.19
N GLY A 22 -9.33 -5.86 2.58
CA GLY A 22 -9.41 -7.04 3.43
C GLY A 22 -8.70 -8.25 2.83
N GLN A 23 -9.00 -8.59 1.57
CA GLN A 23 -8.35 -9.69 0.86
C GLN A 23 -6.82 -9.53 0.75
N LEU A 24 -6.34 -8.29 0.55
CA LEU A 24 -4.91 -8.00 0.57
C LEU A 24 -4.28 -8.26 1.95
N ASN A 25 -4.98 -7.92 3.03
CA ASN A 25 -4.52 -8.19 4.39
C ASN A 25 -4.42 -9.69 4.67
N ASP A 26 -5.43 -10.46 4.28
CA ASP A 26 -5.44 -11.91 4.49
C ASP A 26 -4.32 -12.60 3.70
N LYS A 27 -4.14 -12.20 2.43
CA LYS A 27 -3.19 -12.86 1.52
C LYS A 27 -1.73 -12.51 1.80
N PHE A 28 -1.46 -11.33 2.35
CA PHE A 28 -0.11 -10.79 2.52
C PHE A 28 0.24 -10.47 3.98
N ALA A 29 -0.48 -11.03 4.95
CA ALA A 29 -0.17 -10.90 6.37
C ALA A 29 1.29 -11.28 6.69
N ASP A 30 1.83 -12.28 5.99
CA ASP A 30 3.23 -12.73 6.13
C ASP A 30 4.27 -11.66 5.72
N LEU A 31 3.88 -10.69 4.87
CA LEU A 31 4.75 -9.57 4.53
C LEU A 31 4.82 -8.53 5.64
N LEU A 32 3.82 -8.46 6.51
CA LEU A 32 3.64 -7.40 7.49
C LEU A 32 4.45 -7.69 8.74
N ARG A 33 5.39 -6.79 9.06
CA ARG A 33 6.07 -6.80 10.36
C ARG A 33 5.10 -6.42 11.48
N ARG A 34 4.16 -5.52 11.21
CA ARG A 34 3.15 -5.05 12.16
C ARG A 34 1.98 -4.40 11.45
N GLY A 35 0.83 -4.43 12.11
CA GLY A 35 -0.39 -3.79 11.63
C GLY A 35 -0.95 -4.46 10.38
N SER A 36 -1.69 -3.68 9.60
CA SER A 36 -2.39 -4.10 8.38
C SER A 36 -2.00 -3.19 7.20
N ILE A 37 -2.29 -3.64 5.99
CA ILE A 37 -2.39 -2.79 4.80
C ILE A 37 -3.63 -1.92 4.99
N VAL A 38 -3.43 -0.60 5.00
CA VAL A 38 -4.51 0.38 5.15
C VAL A 38 -4.53 1.33 3.96
N GLN A 39 -5.73 1.67 3.49
CA GLN A 39 -5.91 2.70 2.47
C GLN A 39 -6.00 4.08 3.13
N GLY A 40 -5.33 5.08 2.57
CA GLY A 40 -5.29 6.43 3.12
C GLY A 40 -4.92 7.49 2.10
N LYS A 41 -4.68 8.71 2.60
CA LYS A 41 -4.24 9.88 1.83
C LYS A 41 -2.73 10.06 1.93
N ALA A 42 -2.21 11.10 1.26
CA ALA A 42 -0.82 11.53 1.37
C ALA A 42 -0.42 11.68 2.84
N LEU A 43 0.77 11.18 3.17
CA LEU A 43 1.37 11.48 4.46
C LEU A 43 1.95 12.91 4.45
N PRO A 44 2.07 13.59 5.61
CA PRO A 44 2.66 14.93 5.69
C PRO A 44 4.06 15.03 5.06
N GLN A 45 4.81 13.93 5.02
CA GLN A 45 6.14 13.83 4.41
C GLN A 45 6.13 13.84 2.88
N GLU A 46 4.96 13.76 2.23
CA GLU A 46 4.80 13.82 0.77
C GLU A 46 4.44 15.22 0.26
N ARG A 47 4.36 16.24 1.14
CA ARG A 47 3.91 17.60 0.80
C ARG A 47 4.70 18.29 -0.32
N ASN A 48 5.94 17.87 -0.54
CA ASN A 48 6.81 18.39 -1.59
C ASN A 48 6.52 17.80 -2.99
N GLU A 49 5.58 16.85 -3.12
CA GLU A 49 5.15 16.26 -4.40
C GLU A 49 3.68 16.63 -4.72
N PRO A 50 3.35 17.91 -4.95
CA PRO A 50 1.96 18.40 -5.04
C PRO A 50 1.14 17.73 -6.14
N GLU A 51 1.76 17.41 -7.27
CA GLU A 51 1.12 16.81 -8.45
C GLU A 51 0.46 15.45 -8.16
N ILE A 52 0.92 14.75 -7.13
CA ILE A 52 0.47 13.40 -6.78
C ILE A 52 -0.13 13.33 -5.37
N LEU A 53 -0.37 14.48 -4.72
CA LEU A 53 -1.00 14.54 -3.40
C LEU A 53 -2.45 14.06 -3.41
N SER A 54 -3.15 14.15 -4.54
CA SER A 54 -4.53 13.70 -4.68
C SER A 54 -4.70 12.18 -4.74
N LEU A 55 -3.65 11.44 -5.13
CA LEU A 55 -3.75 10.00 -5.41
C LEU A 55 -3.93 9.15 -4.13
N PRO A 56 -4.75 8.10 -4.12
CA PRO A 56 -4.87 7.22 -2.95
C PRO A 56 -3.56 6.47 -2.62
N ARG A 57 -3.38 6.13 -1.34
CA ARG A 57 -2.22 5.38 -0.81
C ARG A 57 -2.65 4.06 -0.20
N LEU A 58 -1.87 3.01 -0.43
CA LEU A 58 -1.81 1.85 0.45
C LEU A 58 -0.57 1.96 1.34
N ILE A 59 -0.78 1.88 2.64
CA ILE A 59 0.24 2.06 3.67
C ILE A 59 0.36 0.75 4.43
N LEU A 60 1.58 0.24 4.55
CA LEU A 60 1.88 -0.99 5.25
C LEU A 60 3.24 -0.92 5.95
N CYS A 61 3.47 -1.74 6.96
CA CYS A 61 4.76 -1.85 7.65
C CYS A 61 5.38 -3.24 7.40
N PRO A 62 6.04 -3.49 6.26
CA PRO A 62 6.47 -4.83 5.91
C PRO A 62 7.89 -5.16 6.36
N HIS A 63 8.25 -6.44 6.33
CA HIS A 63 9.64 -6.89 6.46
C HIS A 63 10.46 -6.45 5.22
N ARG A 64 11.67 -5.90 5.43
CA ARG A 64 12.58 -5.47 4.35
C ARG A 64 13.42 -6.61 3.78
N ARG A 65 12.82 -7.78 3.52
CA ARG A 65 13.56 -9.00 3.11
C ARG A 65 12.94 -9.80 1.95
N SER A 66 11.65 -9.61 1.64
CA SER A 66 10.90 -10.52 0.75
C SER A 66 10.53 -9.89 -0.60
N PHE A 67 11.52 -9.58 -1.46
CA PHE A 67 11.32 -8.89 -2.74
C PHE A 67 10.35 -9.61 -3.70
N GLY A 68 10.44 -10.93 -3.83
CA GLY A 68 9.54 -11.69 -4.72
C GLY A 68 8.07 -11.61 -4.30
N ARG A 69 7.81 -11.59 -2.99
CA ARG A 69 6.44 -11.51 -2.47
C ARG A 69 5.88 -10.09 -2.53
N PHE A 70 6.73 -9.06 -2.50
CA PHE A 70 6.32 -7.70 -2.88
C PHE A 70 5.85 -7.60 -4.33
N ARG A 71 6.49 -8.32 -5.26
CA ARG A 71 6.02 -8.33 -6.66
C ARG A 71 4.60 -8.89 -6.76
N GLN A 72 4.32 -9.99 -6.05
CA GLN A 72 2.98 -10.58 -5.97
C GLN A 72 1.96 -9.63 -5.34
N LEU A 73 2.35 -8.86 -4.31
CA LEU A 73 1.49 -7.82 -3.73
C LEU A 73 1.13 -6.75 -4.77
N LEU A 74 2.10 -6.27 -5.55
CA LEU A 74 1.83 -5.29 -6.61
C LEU A 74 0.88 -5.86 -7.68
N ASP A 75 1.05 -7.12 -8.07
CA ASP A 75 0.13 -7.77 -9.02
C ASP A 75 -1.29 -7.91 -8.45
N ALA A 76 -1.41 -8.23 -7.15
CA ALA A 76 -2.70 -8.30 -6.48
C ALA A 76 -3.37 -6.92 -6.38
N ILE A 77 -2.62 -5.87 -6.07
CA ILE A 77 -3.13 -4.48 -6.06
C ILE A 77 -3.67 -4.09 -7.44
N ASN A 78 -2.93 -4.41 -8.51
CA ASN A 78 -3.35 -4.07 -9.88
C ASN A 78 -4.60 -4.83 -10.35
N ARG A 79 -4.92 -5.98 -9.73
CA ARG A 79 -6.10 -6.80 -10.02
C ARG A 79 -7.26 -6.58 -9.05
N ALA A 80 -7.03 -5.82 -7.99
CA ALA A 80 -8.01 -5.58 -6.95
C ALA A 80 -9.15 -4.70 -7.48
N GLU A 81 -10.35 -4.92 -6.94
CA GLU A 81 -11.51 -4.14 -7.32
C GLU A 81 -11.38 -2.70 -6.80
N CYS A 82 -11.63 -1.75 -7.71
CA CYS A 82 -11.59 -0.33 -7.41
C CYS A 82 -13.00 0.19 -7.10
N ALA A 83 -13.08 1.10 -6.13
CA ALA A 83 -14.27 1.89 -5.86
C ALA A 83 -14.51 2.95 -6.94
#